data_AF-A0A6P9EJP1-F1
#
_entry.id   AF-A0A6P9EJP1-F1
#
_cell.length_a   1.000
_cell.length_b   1.000
_cell.length_c   1.000
_cell.angle_alpha   90.00
_cell.angle_beta   90.00
_cell.angle_gamma   90.00
#
_symmetry.space_group_name_H-M   'P 1'
#
loop_
_entity.id
_entity.type
_entity.pdbx_description
1 polymer ?
#
loop_
_entity_poly.entity_id
_entity_poly.type
_entity_poly.pdbx_seq_one_letter_code
_entity_poly.pdbx_strand_id
1 'polypeptide(L)'
;MSYAVVRASLVPSPSSPPLRNQNGSLSSPNNASVTIPASLSLSLYLSLPLILMIMERNAVELLLNWVFQQNTGGGGGCAEVPTNNPSMPTVSASGYKWRLVIAYDGTRYAGWQYQQSPPTIQCIVEKALTRATKIERNNLRLVGASRTDAGVHAWGQVAHFITPFNYDSLESIHAALNGLLPLDIRVREISPAVPEFHARFSAISKIYHYKIYNDAVMDPFQRHCAHHSTYKLNTTLMREAASYFIGKHDFSAFVNASRNDRVLNPVKNIFRFDVIELLFCS
;
A
#
# COMPACT_ATOMS: atom_id res chain seq x y z
N MET A 1 -4.84 25.04 14.88
CA MET A 1 -5.15 24.08 13.81
C MET A 1 -3.97 23.12 13.72
N SER A 2 -4.11 21.88 14.19
CA SER A 2 -3.02 20.91 14.23
C SER A 2 -3.36 19.74 13.30
N TYR A 3 -2.48 19.46 12.35
CA TYR A 3 -2.55 18.24 11.56
C TYR A 3 -1.49 17.27 12.03
N ALA A 4 -1.84 16.00 12.23
CA ALA A 4 -0.85 14.95 12.33
C ALA A 4 -0.63 14.37 10.92
N VAL A 5 0.59 14.48 10.39
CA VAL A 5 1.01 13.71 9.21
C VAL A 5 1.78 12.50 9.70
N VAL A 6 1.23 11.32 9.44
CA VAL A 6 1.94 10.07 9.60
C VAL A 6 2.65 9.74 8.30
N ARG A 7 3.97 9.59 8.35
CA ARG A 7 4.76 9.16 7.20
C ARG A 7 5.39 7.80 7.48
N ALA A 8 5.02 6.78 6.71
CA ALA A 8 5.61 5.45 6.81
C ALA A 8 6.31 5.05 5.50
N SER A 9 7.53 4.53 5.59
CA SER A 9 8.29 3.96 4.47
C SER A 9 8.43 2.45 4.60
N LEU A 10 7.88 1.69 3.64
CA LEU A 10 7.81 0.22 3.66
C LEU A 10 8.50 -0.39 2.43
N VAL A 11 9.22 -1.50 2.60
CA VAL A 11 9.69 -2.36 1.48
C VAL A 11 8.62 -3.41 1.15
N PRO A 12 8.26 -3.62 -0.13
CA PRO A 12 7.54 -4.83 -0.55
C PRO A 12 8.44 -6.04 -0.26
N SER A 13 7.94 -7.08 0.43
CA SER A 13 8.75 -8.30 0.64
C SER A 13 9.31 -8.77 -0.71
N PRO A 14 10.63 -9.00 -0.82
CA PRO A 14 11.13 -9.77 -1.94
C PRO A 14 10.48 -11.15 -1.88
N SER A 15 9.86 -11.59 -2.97
CA SER A 15 9.65 -13.01 -3.18
C SER A 15 11.03 -13.61 -3.36
N SER A 16 11.63 -14.09 -2.28
CA SER A 16 12.89 -14.83 -2.35
C SER A 16 12.68 -16.03 -3.27
N PRO A 17 13.53 -16.26 -4.28
CA PRO A 17 13.59 -17.58 -4.91
C PRO A 17 14.01 -18.59 -3.84
N PRO A 18 13.56 -19.86 -3.91
CA PRO A 18 13.91 -20.86 -2.90
C PRO A 18 15.42 -21.04 -2.86
N LEU A 19 16.03 -20.70 -1.72
CA LEU A 19 17.42 -21.01 -1.44
C LEU A 19 17.55 -22.52 -1.26
N ARG A 20 18.30 -23.14 -2.16
CA ARG A 20 18.74 -24.54 -2.07
C ARG A 20 19.81 -24.61 -0.98
N ASN A 21 19.46 -25.07 0.22
CA ASN A 21 20.45 -25.40 1.24
C ASN A 21 21.14 -26.72 0.89
N GLN A 22 22.46 -26.70 0.77
CA GLN A 22 23.30 -27.85 1.06
C GLN A 22 23.76 -27.74 2.52
N ASN A 23 23.68 -28.88 3.21
CA ASN A 23 23.88 -29.15 4.63
C ASN A 23 24.96 -28.34 5.37
N GLY A 24 24.65 -27.95 6.62
CA GLY A 24 25.61 -27.52 7.64
C GLY A 24 24.89 -27.00 8.89
N SER A 25 25.10 -27.65 10.03
CA SER A 25 24.39 -27.49 11.31
C SER A 25 24.68 -26.22 12.13
N LEU A 26 23.74 -25.93 13.05
CA LEU A 26 23.81 -25.18 14.34
C LEU A 26 23.91 -23.64 14.34
N SER A 27 22.82 -22.97 14.75
CA SER A 27 22.65 -22.34 16.08
C SER A 27 21.41 -21.42 16.10
N SER A 28 20.56 -21.56 17.13
CA SER A 28 19.43 -20.66 17.41
C SER A 28 19.91 -19.32 17.97
N PRO A 29 19.25 -18.20 17.63
CA PRO A 29 19.17 -17.06 18.52
C PRO A 29 17.71 -16.73 18.88
N ASN A 30 17.41 -16.87 20.17
CA ASN A 30 16.51 -16.07 21.00
C ASN A 30 15.25 -15.47 20.34
N ASN A 31 14.12 -16.17 20.50
CA ASN A 31 12.79 -15.54 20.49
C ASN A 31 12.62 -14.72 21.77
N ALA A 32 12.88 -13.41 21.70
CA ALA A 32 12.39 -12.49 22.72
C ALA A 32 10.91 -12.21 22.46
N SER A 33 10.02 -12.94 23.14
CA SER A 33 8.63 -12.54 23.32
C SER A 33 8.60 -11.24 24.10
N VAL A 34 8.09 -10.16 23.50
CA VAL A 34 7.89 -8.89 24.19
C VAL A 34 6.74 -9.05 25.17
N THR A 35 7.05 -9.20 26.46
CA THR A 35 6.07 -9.09 27.55
C THR A 35 5.95 -7.61 27.93
N ILE A 36 4.81 -7.00 27.63
CA ILE A 36 4.52 -5.62 28.03
C ILE A 36 4.12 -5.63 29.52
N PRO A 37 4.75 -4.83 30.40
CA PRO A 37 4.41 -4.82 31.82
C PRO A 37 2.99 -4.27 32.07
N ALA A 38 2.25 -4.96 32.94
CA ALA A 38 0.83 -4.72 33.22
C ALA A 38 0.49 -3.29 33.72
N SER A 39 1.47 -2.55 34.24
CA SER A 39 1.30 -1.16 34.70
C SER A 39 1.17 -0.13 33.57
N LEU A 40 1.42 -0.52 32.31
CA LEU A 40 1.15 0.30 31.11
C LEU A 40 -0.25 0.02 30.51
N SER A 41 -1.00 -0.95 31.04
CA SER A 41 -2.24 -1.43 30.41
C SER A 41 -3.41 -0.44 30.48
N LEU A 42 -3.41 0.53 31.41
CA LEU A 42 -4.52 1.49 31.53
C LEU A 42 -4.27 2.84 30.84
N SER A 43 -2.99 3.23 30.62
CA SER A 43 -2.63 4.51 29.99
C SER A 43 -2.58 4.45 28.45
N LEU A 44 -2.57 3.25 27.87
CA LEU A 44 -2.62 3.03 26.41
C LEU A 44 -4.04 2.99 25.84
N TYR A 45 -5.08 3.06 26.68
CA TYR A 45 -6.48 3.06 26.24
C TYR A 45 -6.91 4.34 25.49
N LEU A 46 -6.09 5.40 25.49
CA LEU A 46 -6.44 6.69 24.90
C LEU A 46 -5.60 7.08 23.66
N SER A 47 -4.77 6.19 23.12
CA SER A 47 -3.95 6.46 21.92
C SER A 47 -4.15 5.45 20.76
N LEU A 48 -5.18 4.62 20.85
CA LEU A 48 -5.56 3.63 19.82
C LEU A 48 -5.95 4.14 18.41
N PRO A 49 -6.28 5.42 18.12
CA PRO A 49 -6.70 5.79 16.76
C PRO A 49 -5.61 5.69 15.68
N LEU A 50 -4.32 5.70 16.05
CA LEU A 50 -3.23 5.84 15.06
C LEU A 50 -2.87 4.51 14.37
N ILE A 51 -3.03 3.41 15.09
CA ILE A 51 -2.75 2.06 14.60
C ILE A 51 -3.96 1.53 13.81
N LEU A 52 -5.17 1.97 14.17
CA LEU A 52 -6.42 1.67 13.48
C LEU A 52 -6.54 2.24 12.07
N MET A 53 -5.59 3.07 11.60
CA MET A 53 -5.59 3.66 10.26
C MET A 53 -4.70 2.97 9.24
N ILE A 54 -3.77 2.12 9.69
CA ILE A 54 -2.97 1.27 8.80
C ILE A 54 -3.81 0.07 8.30
N MET A 55 -5.05 -0.05 8.79
CA MET A 55 -6.00 -1.09 8.41
C MET A 55 -7.39 -0.53 8.14
N GLU A 56 -8.04 -1.12 7.14
CA GLU A 56 -9.40 -0.82 6.71
C GLU A 56 -10.44 -0.79 7.85
N ARG A 57 -11.50 0.00 7.61
CA ARG A 57 -12.64 0.34 8.48
C ARG A 57 -13.35 -0.80 9.25
N ASN A 58 -13.01 -2.08 9.04
CA ASN A 58 -13.68 -3.23 9.68
C ASN A 58 -12.94 -3.78 10.92
N ALA A 59 -11.74 -3.30 11.23
CA ALA A 59 -10.97 -3.81 12.38
C ALA A 59 -11.49 -3.32 13.75
N VAL A 60 -12.29 -2.24 13.78
CA VAL A 60 -12.85 -1.67 15.02
C VAL A 60 -13.81 -2.67 15.70
N GLU A 61 -14.72 -3.28 14.95
CA GLU A 61 -15.66 -4.26 15.50
C GLU A 61 -14.98 -5.58 15.83
N LEU A 62 -13.95 -5.98 15.08
CA LEU A 62 -13.20 -7.22 15.34
C LEU A 62 -12.33 -7.12 16.60
N LEU A 63 -11.74 -5.94 16.88
CA LEU A 63 -11.00 -5.71 18.12
C LEU A 63 -11.93 -5.70 19.34
N LEU A 64 -13.15 -5.15 19.20
CA LEU A 64 -14.17 -5.18 20.26
C LEU A 64 -14.72 -6.59 20.49
N ASN A 65 -14.93 -7.39 19.44
CA ASN A 65 -15.45 -8.76 19.55
C ASN A 65 -14.41 -9.78 20.05
N TRP A 66 -13.13 -9.59 19.73
CA TRP A 66 -12.05 -10.49 20.17
C TRP A 66 -11.76 -10.39 21.68
N VAL A 67 -11.89 -9.20 22.27
CA VAL A 67 -11.74 -9.00 23.72
C VAL A 67 -12.80 -9.79 24.51
N PHE A 68 -13.93 -10.16 23.89
CA PHE A 68 -14.99 -10.94 24.53
C PHE A 68 -14.89 -12.47 24.36
N GLN A 69 -13.96 -13.00 23.55
CA GLN A 69 -13.95 -14.43 23.17
C GLN A 69 -12.74 -15.25 23.66
N GLN A 70 -12.00 -14.80 24.66
CA GLN A 70 -10.96 -15.62 25.30
C GLN A 70 -11.49 -16.60 26.36
N ASN A 71 -12.53 -17.36 26.01
CA ASN A 71 -12.90 -18.59 26.73
C ASN A 71 -13.60 -19.56 25.78
N THR A 72 -12.82 -20.40 25.10
CA THR A 72 -13.04 -21.84 24.85
C THR A 72 -12.06 -22.30 23.77
N GLY A 73 -11.27 -23.34 24.09
CA GLY A 73 -10.28 -23.92 23.18
C GLY A 73 -10.85 -25.02 22.29
N GLY A 74 -10.01 -25.53 21.40
CA GLY A 74 -10.25 -26.79 20.67
C GLY A 74 -9.57 -26.82 19.31
N GLY A 75 -8.57 -27.68 19.13
CA GLY A 75 -7.76 -27.81 17.91
C GLY A 75 -8.31 -28.82 16.89
N GLY A 76 -7.54 -29.02 15.81
CA GLY A 76 -7.69 -30.19 14.93
C GLY A 76 -7.22 -30.00 13.48
N GLY A 77 -6.12 -30.69 13.13
CA GLY A 77 -5.96 -31.48 11.89
C GLY A 77 -5.60 -30.79 10.56
N CYS A 78 -4.39 -31.03 10.08
CA CYS A 78 -3.95 -30.75 8.70
C CYS A 78 -4.07 -32.01 7.82
N ALA A 79 -4.52 -31.86 6.57
CA ALA A 79 -4.42 -32.87 5.51
C ALA A 79 -3.66 -32.29 4.30
N GLU A 80 -2.77 -33.09 3.72
CA GLU A 80 -1.88 -32.76 2.59
C GLU A 80 -2.61 -32.79 1.23
N VAL A 81 -2.22 -31.92 0.29
CA VAL A 81 -2.61 -31.97 -1.13
C VAL A 81 -1.36 -31.69 -2.01
N PRO A 82 -1.18 -32.36 -3.16
CA PRO A 82 0.10 -32.42 -3.88
C PRO A 82 0.41 -31.19 -4.73
N THR A 83 1.69 -30.85 -4.83
CA THR A 83 2.24 -29.73 -5.60
C THR A 83 2.54 -30.12 -7.06
N ASN A 84 1.79 -29.57 -8.02
CA ASN A 84 2.21 -29.51 -9.42
C ASN A 84 2.81 -28.13 -9.70
N ASN A 85 4.05 -28.11 -10.16
CA ASN A 85 4.88 -26.92 -10.34
C ASN A 85 5.09 -26.67 -11.85
N PRO A 86 4.55 -25.59 -12.46
CA PRO A 86 4.95 -25.20 -13.80
C PRO A 86 6.07 -24.15 -13.74
N SER A 87 7.17 -24.48 -14.39
CA SER A 87 8.31 -23.62 -14.69
C SER A 87 7.91 -22.39 -15.51
N MET A 88 8.51 -21.23 -15.17
CA MET A 88 8.36 -19.98 -15.93
C MET A 88 9.13 -20.08 -17.25
N PRO A 89 8.50 -19.88 -18.42
CA PRO A 89 9.23 -19.78 -19.67
C PRO A 89 9.83 -18.37 -19.81
N THR A 90 11.14 -18.32 -19.95
CA THR A 90 11.89 -17.16 -20.44
C THR A 90 11.52 -16.91 -21.90
N VAL A 91 10.76 -15.84 -22.18
CA VAL A 91 10.49 -15.40 -23.56
C VAL A 91 10.72 -13.90 -23.66
N SER A 92 11.67 -13.53 -24.54
CA SER A 92 11.90 -12.17 -24.99
C SER A 92 10.61 -11.56 -25.54
N ALA A 93 10.07 -10.54 -24.90
CA ALA A 93 8.98 -9.75 -25.47
C ALA A 93 9.59 -8.54 -26.19
N SER A 94 9.50 -8.53 -27.51
CA SER A 94 9.82 -7.41 -28.39
C SER A 94 8.86 -6.24 -28.16
N GLY A 95 9.13 -5.44 -27.12
CA GLY A 95 8.31 -4.26 -26.81
C GLY A 95 9.09 -3.25 -26.00
N TYR A 96 8.83 -1.98 -26.26
CA TYR A 96 9.38 -0.86 -25.52
C TYR A 96 8.58 -0.68 -24.24
N LYS A 97 9.29 -0.51 -23.12
CA LYS A 97 8.66 -0.34 -21.81
C LYS A 97 8.73 1.11 -21.39
N TRP A 98 7.60 1.60 -20.88
CA TRP A 98 7.45 2.98 -20.46
C TRP A 98 7.01 3.03 -19.01
N ARG A 99 7.58 3.97 -18.26
CA ARG A 99 7.21 4.25 -16.87
C ARG A 99 6.34 5.49 -16.83
N LEU A 100 5.32 5.45 -15.98
CA LEU A 100 4.44 6.56 -15.66
C LEU A 100 4.56 6.89 -14.17
N VAL A 101 4.50 8.19 -13.83
CA VAL A 101 4.21 8.66 -12.48
C VAL A 101 2.83 9.30 -12.51
N ILE A 102 1.89 8.74 -11.75
CA ILE A 102 0.48 9.11 -11.79
C ILE A 102 0.08 9.69 -10.44
N ALA A 103 -0.56 10.86 -10.47
CA ALA A 103 -1.27 11.43 -9.33
C ALA A 103 -2.78 11.30 -9.55
N TYR A 104 -3.52 11.03 -8.48
CA TYR A 104 -4.98 10.99 -8.53
C TYR A 104 -5.64 11.32 -7.20
N ASP A 105 -6.81 11.96 -7.29
CA ASP A 105 -7.81 12.01 -6.24
C ASP A 105 -8.67 10.74 -6.31
N GLY A 106 -8.59 9.91 -5.28
CA GLY A 106 -9.25 8.60 -5.23
C GLY A 106 -10.73 8.63 -4.86
N THR A 107 -11.27 9.79 -4.48
CA THR A 107 -12.59 9.93 -3.82
C THR A 107 -13.73 9.26 -4.59
N ARG A 108 -13.69 9.31 -5.93
CA ARG A 108 -14.77 8.81 -6.81
C ARG A 108 -14.50 7.42 -7.40
N TYR A 109 -13.46 6.72 -6.92
CA TYR A 109 -12.97 5.51 -7.53
C TYR A 109 -12.92 4.34 -6.54
N ALA A 110 -13.20 3.14 -7.04
CA ALA A 110 -13.09 1.89 -6.29
C ALA A 110 -11.63 1.39 -6.17
N GLY A 111 -10.69 2.33 -6.06
CA GLY A 111 -9.26 2.09 -5.91
C GLY A 111 -8.51 1.98 -7.23
N TRP A 112 -7.27 1.49 -7.16
CA TRP A 112 -6.40 1.36 -8.32
C TRP A 112 -6.82 0.21 -9.24
N GLN A 113 -6.94 -1.00 -8.70
CA GLN A 113 -6.98 -2.25 -9.48
C GLN A 113 -8.16 -2.26 -10.46
N TYR A 114 -7.94 -2.72 -11.69
CA TYR A 114 -9.02 -2.85 -12.68
C TYR A 114 -10.20 -3.65 -12.14
N GLN A 115 -11.41 -3.10 -12.29
CA GLN A 115 -12.70 -3.76 -12.11
C GLN A 115 -13.63 -3.32 -13.24
N GLN A 116 -14.60 -4.15 -13.62
CA GLN A 116 -15.55 -3.81 -14.68
C GLN A 116 -16.52 -2.70 -14.23
N SER A 117 -16.93 -2.74 -12.96
CA SER A 117 -17.68 -1.72 -12.24
C SER A 117 -17.47 -1.96 -10.74
N PRO A 118 -17.29 -0.93 -9.88
CA PRO A 118 -17.32 0.52 -10.14
C PRO A 118 -16.08 1.04 -10.91
N PRO A 119 -15.99 2.33 -11.30
CA PRO A 119 -14.81 2.85 -11.99
C PRO A 119 -13.56 2.80 -11.10
N THR A 120 -12.44 2.36 -11.68
CA THR A 120 -11.14 2.28 -11.01
C THR A 120 -10.08 3.05 -11.78
N ILE A 121 -9.03 3.51 -11.09
CA ILE A 121 -7.98 4.33 -11.70
C ILE A 121 -7.31 3.60 -12.86
N GLN A 122 -6.98 2.32 -12.69
CA GLN A 122 -6.35 1.51 -13.76
C GLN A 122 -7.24 1.45 -15.00
N CYS A 123 -8.56 1.24 -14.85
CA CYS A 123 -9.50 1.21 -15.97
C CYS A 123 -9.50 2.52 -16.76
N ILE A 124 -9.48 3.66 -16.07
CA ILE A 124 -9.48 4.98 -16.73
C ILE A 124 -8.14 5.25 -17.43
N VAL A 125 -7.02 4.93 -16.78
CA VAL A 125 -5.68 5.08 -17.37
C VAL A 125 -5.50 4.17 -18.59
N GLU A 126 -5.97 2.92 -18.52
CA GLU A 126 -5.94 1.99 -19.67
C GLU A 126 -6.79 2.51 -20.83
N LYS A 127 -7.98 3.06 -20.58
CA LYS A 127 -8.80 3.69 -21.63
C LYS A 127 -8.09 4.86 -22.29
N ALA A 128 -7.44 5.72 -21.52
CA ALA A 128 -6.66 6.84 -22.05
C ALA A 128 -5.46 6.35 -22.89
N LEU A 129 -4.71 5.36 -22.39
CA LEU A 129 -3.61 4.73 -23.11
C LEU A 129 -4.08 4.06 -24.41
N THR A 130 -5.17 3.30 -24.40
CA THR A 130 -5.72 2.68 -25.62
C THR A 130 -6.11 3.74 -26.65
N ARG A 131 -6.71 4.86 -26.23
CA ARG A 131 -7.07 5.95 -27.16
C ARG A 131 -5.83 6.65 -27.75
N ALA A 132 -4.81 6.89 -26.93
CA ALA A 132 -3.59 7.56 -27.32
C ALA A 132 -2.68 6.68 -28.21
N THR A 133 -2.55 5.39 -27.87
CA THR A 133 -1.61 4.47 -28.53
C THR A 133 -2.25 3.60 -29.62
N LYS A 134 -3.59 3.52 -29.65
CA LYS A 134 -4.37 2.57 -30.45
C LYS A 134 -4.11 1.09 -30.12
N ILE A 135 -3.49 0.81 -28.98
CA ILE A 135 -3.24 -0.55 -28.49
C ILE A 135 -4.38 -0.98 -27.58
N GLU A 136 -4.90 -2.18 -27.81
CA GLU A 136 -5.92 -2.77 -26.94
C GLU A 136 -5.42 -2.93 -25.50
N ARG A 137 -6.33 -2.77 -24.53
CA ARG A 137 -6.06 -2.83 -23.09
C ARG A 137 -5.13 -3.97 -22.69
N ASN A 138 -5.42 -5.20 -23.12
CA ASN A 138 -4.67 -6.39 -22.70
C ASN A 138 -3.23 -6.38 -23.24
N ASN A 139 -2.99 -5.70 -24.36
CA ASN A 139 -1.68 -5.61 -24.99
C ASN A 139 -0.80 -4.51 -24.37
N LEU A 140 -1.39 -3.51 -23.71
CA LEU A 140 -0.65 -2.51 -22.94
C LEU A 140 0.08 -3.10 -21.72
N ARG A 141 -0.44 -4.20 -21.16
CA ARG A 141 0.07 -4.85 -19.93
C ARG A 141 0.38 -3.85 -18.81
N LEU A 142 -0.54 -2.91 -18.56
CA LEU A 142 -0.35 -1.88 -17.54
C LEU A 142 -0.27 -2.51 -16.14
N VAL A 143 0.82 -2.24 -15.41
CA VAL A 143 1.00 -2.70 -14.03
C VAL A 143 1.42 -1.54 -13.14
N GLY A 144 0.67 -1.32 -12.06
CA GLY A 144 0.99 -0.34 -11.01
C GLY A 144 1.95 -0.90 -9.95
N ALA A 145 2.67 -0.01 -9.29
CA ALA A 145 3.61 -0.33 -8.22
C ALA A 145 2.89 -0.79 -6.94
N SER A 146 1.69 -0.25 -6.70
CA SER A 146 0.85 -0.63 -5.57
C SER A 146 -0.61 -0.79 -5.98
N ARG A 147 -1.34 -1.58 -5.21
CA ARG A 147 -2.79 -1.40 -5.12
C ARG A 147 -3.07 -0.27 -4.13
N THR A 148 -4.16 0.43 -4.35
CA THR A 148 -4.77 1.38 -3.43
C THR A 148 -6.25 1.04 -3.34
N ASP A 149 -6.81 1.15 -2.15
CA ASP A 149 -8.21 0.84 -1.89
C ASP A 149 -9.12 1.99 -2.33
N ALA A 150 -10.43 1.77 -2.28
CA ALA A 150 -11.41 2.78 -2.66
C ALA A 150 -11.23 4.08 -1.84
N GLY A 151 -11.27 5.23 -2.53
CA GLY A 151 -11.09 6.54 -1.89
C GLY A 151 -9.65 6.95 -1.60
N VAL A 152 -8.65 6.06 -1.74
CA VAL A 152 -7.25 6.39 -1.45
C VAL A 152 -6.64 7.21 -2.57
N HIS A 153 -5.95 8.29 -2.21
CA HIS A 153 -5.23 9.19 -3.14
C HIS A 153 -3.83 8.70 -3.46
N ALA A 154 -3.25 9.20 -4.54
CA ALA A 154 -1.81 9.07 -4.79
C ALA A 154 -1.23 10.35 -5.39
N TRP A 155 0.00 10.69 -4.98
CA TRP A 155 0.79 11.77 -5.58
C TRP A 155 1.82 11.28 -6.60
N GLY A 156 2.14 9.99 -6.55
CA GLY A 156 3.22 9.39 -7.35
C GLY A 156 3.09 7.88 -7.45
N GLN A 157 1.90 7.38 -7.77
CA GLN A 157 1.72 5.99 -8.14
C GLN A 157 2.54 5.71 -9.41
N VAL A 158 3.56 4.88 -9.28
CA VAL A 158 4.36 4.45 -10.43
C VAL A 158 3.62 3.33 -11.16
N ALA A 159 3.59 3.38 -12.48
CA ALA A 159 3.10 2.28 -13.31
C ALA A 159 4.03 2.05 -14.50
N HIS A 160 3.92 0.89 -15.14
CA HIS A 160 4.55 0.65 -16.43
C HIS A 160 3.59 0.01 -17.42
N PHE A 161 3.79 0.29 -18.70
CA PHE A 161 3.09 -0.35 -19.81
C PHE A 161 4.08 -0.64 -20.94
N ILE A 162 3.65 -1.41 -21.93
CA ILE A 162 4.45 -1.78 -23.10
C ILE A 162 3.81 -1.32 -24.41
N THR A 163 4.65 -1.05 -25.41
CA THR A 163 4.25 -0.82 -26.81
C THR A 163 5.12 -1.64 -27.75
N PRO A 164 4.61 -1.98 -28.95
CA PRO A 164 5.42 -2.67 -29.97
C PRO A 164 6.36 -1.72 -30.74
N PHE A 165 6.28 -0.42 -30.49
CA PHE A 165 7.05 0.63 -31.18
C PHE A 165 7.69 1.60 -30.18
N ASN A 166 8.78 2.24 -30.60
CA ASN A 166 9.45 3.28 -29.85
C ASN A 166 8.72 4.63 -30.03
N TYR A 167 8.73 5.48 -29.01
CA TYR A 167 8.43 6.90 -29.19
C TYR A 167 9.73 7.68 -29.38
N ASP A 168 9.80 8.48 -30.44
CA ASP A 168 10.93 9.40 -30.64
C ASP A 168 10.88 10.57 -29.65
N SER A 169 9.67 11.00 -29.27
CA SER A 169 9.41 11.96 -28.20
C SER A 169 8.19 11.53 -27.37
N LEU A 170 8.31 11.70 -26.05
CA LEU A 170 7.23 11.37 -25.11
C LEU A 170 6.29 12.54 -24.83
N GLU A 171 6.61 13.76 -25.28
CA GLU A 171 5.82 14.96 -24.99
C GLU A 171 4.40 14.87 -25.53
N SER A 172 4.25 14.40 -26.78
CA SER A 172 2.95 14.27 -27.45
C SER A 172 2.04 13.27 -26.73
N ILE A 173 2.55 12.08 -26.38
CA ILE A 173 1.76 11.10 -25.64
C ILE A 173 1.47 11.55 -24.21
N HIS A 174 2.41 12.25 -23.54
CA HIS A 174 2.17 12.81 -22.22
C HIS A 174 1.01 13.81 -22.22
N ALA A 175 1.03 14.74 -23.18
CA ALA A 175 -0.02 15.73 -23.38
C ALA A 175 -1.35 15.06 -23.74
N ALA A 176 -1.34 14.09 -24.67
CA ALA A 176 -2.53 13.34 -25.07
C ALA A 176 -3.17 12.60 -23.88
N LEU A 177 -2.36 11.94 -23.03
CA LEU A 177 -2.86 11.26 -21.84
C LEU A 177 -3.55 12.25 -20.89
N ASN A 178 -2.91 13.37 -20.57
CA ASN A 178 -3.52 14.36 -19.67
C ASN A 178 -4.74 15.09 -20.28
N GLY A 179 -4.82 15.19 -21.61
CA GLY A 179 -6.01 15.69 -22.31
C GLY A 179 -7.18 14.69 -22.32
N LEU A 180 -6.90 13.39 -22.29
CA LEU A 180 -7.91 12.32 -22.27
C LEU A 180 -8.37 11.95 -20.86
N LEU A 181 -7.54 12.17 -19.85
CA LEU A 181 -7.82 11.83 -18.45
C LEU A 181 -8.75 12.85 -17.77
N PRO A 182 -9.67 12.40 -16.90
CA PRO A 182 -10.47 13.30 -16.08
C PRO A 182 -9.58 14.13 -15.14
N LEU A 183 -10.08 15.30 -14.68
CA LEU A 183 -9.28 16.28 -13.92
C LEU A 183 -8.64 15.73 -12.63
N ASP A 184 -9.23 14.68 -12.07
CA ASP A 184 -8.79 14.00 -10.86
C ASP A 184 -7.70 12.95 -11.10
N ILE A 185 -7.24 12.72 -12.34
CA ILE A 185 -6.13 11.81 -12.66
C ILE A 185 -5.14 12.54 -13.57
N ARG A 186 -3.86 12.57 -13.19
CA ARG A 186 -2.78 13.22 -13.94
C ARG A 186 -1.57 12.33 -14.06
N VAL A 187 -1.07 12.20 -15.28
CA VAL A 187 0.28 11.68 -15.54
C VAL A 187 1.24 12.84 -15.29
N ARG A 188 2.03 12.78 -14.23
CA ARG A 188 3.03 13.80 -13.89
C ARG A 188 4.33 13.64 -14.67
N GLU A 189 4.67 12.40 -15.01
CA GLU A 189 5.90 12.04 -15.71
C GLU A 189 5.65 10.80 -16.56
N ILE A 190 6.26 10.78 -17.74
CA ILE A 190 6.44 9.59 -18.57
C ILE A 190 7.92 9.49 -18.96
N SER A 191 8.49 8.29 -18.89
CA SER A 191 9.89 8.06 -19.23
C SER A 191 10.07 6.68 -19.89
N PRO A 192 11.12 6.47 -20.71
CA PRO A 192 11.52 5.11 -21.07
C PRO A 192 11.91 4.33 -19.81
N ALA A 193 11.77 3.02 -19.89
CA ALA A 193 12.24 2.09 -18.86
C ALA A 193 12.95 0.92 -19.52
N VAL A 194 13.98 0.40 -18.83
CA VAL A 194 14.68 -0.81 -19.28
C VAL A 194 13.73 -2.00 -19.32
N PRO A 195 13.94 -3.00 -20.21
CA PRO A 195 13.05 -4.16 -20.34
C PRO A 195 12.78 -4.91 -19.04
N GLU A 196 13.74 -4.93 -18.11
CA GLU A 196 13.69 -5.62 -16.82
C GLU A 196 12.88 -4.86 -15.77
N PHE A 197 12.61 -3.57 -15.99
CA PHE A 197 11.87 -2.75 -15.03
C PHE A 197 10.46 -3.31 -14.80
N HIS A 198 10.07 -3.46 -13.54
CA HIS A 198 8.72 -3.85 -13.18
C HIS A 198 8.22 -2.97 -12.04
N ALA A 199 7.23 -2.11 -12.30
CA ALA A 199 6.76 -1.09 -11.35
C ALA A 199 6.53 -1.62 -9.91
N ARG A 200 6.03 -2.85 -9.75
CA ARG A 200 5.82 -3.48 -8.42
C ARG A 200 7.10 -4.02 -7.78
N PHE A 201 8.00 -4.63 -8.55
CA PHE A 201 9.11 -5.43 -8.02
C PHE A 201 10.43 -4.66 -8.01
N SER A 202 10.59 -3.68 -8.90
CA SER A 202 11.71 -2.74 -8.89
C SER A 202 11.55 -1.62 -7.86
N ALA A 203 10.41 -1.55 -7.16
CA ALA A 203 10.17 -0.55 -6.13
C ALA A 203 11.00 -0.88 -4.87
N ILE A 204 11.92 0.02 -4.51
CA ILE A 204 12.75 -0.13 -3.30
C ILE A 204 11.93 0.11 -2.05
N SER A 205 11.11 1.16 -2.01
CA SER A 205 10.22 1.44 -0.90
C SER A 205 8.97 2.19 -1.35
N LYS A 206 7.97 2.24 -0.47
CA LYS A 206 6.73 2.98 -0.65
C LYS A 206 6.53 3.90 0.53
N ILE A 207 6.09 5.13 0.24
CA ILE A 207 5.86 6.15 1.24
C ILE A 207 4.36 6.45 1.29
N TYR A 208 3.79 6.32 2.48
CA TYR A 208 2.38 6.63 2.74
C TYR A 208 2.30 7.85 3.64
N HIS A 209 1.43 8.79 3.28
CA HIS A 209 1.10 9.96 4.11
C HIS A 209 -0.35 9.83 4.56
N TYR A 210 -0.56 9.77 5.87
CA TYR A 210 -1.88 9.86 6.47
C TYR A 210 -2.05 11.24 7.09
N LYS A 211 -3.12 11.96 6.75
CA LYS A 211 -3.43 13.26 7.33
C LYS A 211 -4.60 13.13 8.29
N ILE A 212 -4.40 13.58 9.53
CA ILE A 212 -5.47 13.69 10.52
C ILE A 212 -5.71 15.17 10.78
N TYR A 213 -6.92 15.63 10.54
CA TYR A 213 -7.40 16.95 10.90
C TYR A 213 -7.94 16.88 12.34
N ASN A 214 -7.26 17.51 13.29
CA ASN A 214 -7.59 17.40 14.70
C ASN A 214 -8.19 18.68 15.28
N ASP A 215 -9.48 18.90 15.02
CA ASP A 215 -10.24 20.00 15.58
C ASP A 215 -11.70 19.61 15.82
N ALA A 216 -12.43 20.44 16.57
CA ALA A 216 -13.85 20.19 16.83
C ALA A 216 -14.69 20.25 15.54
N VAL A 217 -14.32 21.14 14.62
CA VAL A 217 -15.04 21.37 13.36
C VAL A 217 -14.11 21.12 12.17
N MET A 218 -14.51 20.25 11.26
CA MET A 218 -13.75 19.90 10.07
C MET A 218 -13.74 21.06 9.05
N ASP A 219 -12.56 21.40 8.54
CA ASP A 219 -12.44 22.28 7.38
C ASP A 219 -13.03 21.57 6.14
N PRO A 220 -14.05 22.12 5.48
CA PRO A 220 -14.63 21.52 4.29
C PRO A 220 -13.59 21.29 3.19
N PHE A 221 -12.53 22.09 3.06
CA PHE A 221 -11.50 21.90 2.02
C PHE A 221 -10.58 20.69 2.27
N GLN A 222 -10.57 20.15 3.49
CA GLN A 222 -9.73 19.02 3.85
C GLN A 222 -10.50 17.69 3.90
N ARG A 223 -11.83 17.74 3.81
CA ARG A 223 -12.74 16.60 4.09
C ARG A 223 -12.47 15.33 3.27
N HIS A 224 -11.90 15.48 2.08
CA HIS A 224 -11.55 14.36 1.21
C HIS A 224 -10.10 13.91 1.38
N CYS A 225 -9.22 14.74 1.95
CA CYS A 225 -7.77 14.51 2.00
C CYS A 225 -7.24 14.26 3.42
N ALA A 226 -8.08 14.40 4.45
CA ALA A 226 -7.73 14.15 5.83
C ALA A 226 -8.88 13.46 6.58
N HIS A 227 -8.53 12.61 7.53
CA HIS A 227 -9.49 12.07 8.49
C HIS A 227 -9.78 13.11 9.57
N HIS A 228 -11.05 13.32 9.90
CA HIS A 228 -11.44 14.22 10.97
C HIS A 228 -11.43 13.48 12.32
N SER A 229 -10.64 13.98 13.27
CA SER A 229 -10.70 13.55 14.67
C SER A 229 -11.13 14.71 15.55
N THR A 230 -12.26 14.58 16.23
CA THR A 230 -12.73 15.54 17.25
C THR A 230 -12.05 15.34 18.60
N TYR A 231 -11.50 14.15 18.87
CA TYR A 231 -10.73 13.86 20.07
C TYR A 231 -9.33 14.46 19.98
N LYS A 232 -8.92 15.22 21.00
CA LYS A 232 -7.58 15.80 21.06
C LYS A 232 -6.52 14.70 21.08
N LEU A 233 -5.61 14.77 20.11
CA LEU A 233 -4.54 13.81 19.95
C LEU A 233 -3.29 14.28 20.71
N ASN A 234 -2.64 13.36 21.41
CA ASN A 234 -1.35 13.62 22.04
C ASN A 234 -0.23 13.24 21.07
N THR A 235 0.33 14.23 20.37
CA THR A 235 1.36 13.99 19.35
C THR A 235 2.66 13.43 19.93
N THR A 236 2.96 13.67 21.20
CA THR A 236 4.11 13.08 21.91
C THR A 236 3.94 11.58 22.08
N LEU A 237 2.80 11.13 22.63
CA LEU A 237 2.51 9.70 22.78
C LEU A 237 2.41 8.98 21.42
N MET A 238 1.90 9.67 20.39
CA MET A 238 1.86 9.13 19.03
C MET A 238 3.27 8.93 18.45
N ARG A 239 4.21 9.85 18.70
CA ARG A 239 5.62 9.72 18.27
C ARG A 239 6.31 8.57 19.00
N GLU A 240 6.07 8.44 20.31
CA GLU A 240 6.57 7.31 21.09
C GLU A 240 6.05 5.99 20.54
N ALA A 241 4.73 5.88 20.32
CA ALA A 241 4.10 4.70 19.72
C ALA A 241 4.66 4.38 18.32
N ALA A 242 4.87 5.39 17.48
CA ALA A 242 5.45 5.23 16.14
C ALA A 242 6.86 4.63 16.16
N SER A 243 7.66 4.91 17.19
CA SER A 243 9.02 4.39 17.30
C SER A 243 9.07 2.86 17.41
N TYR A 244 8.08 2.23 18.05
CA TYR A 244 7.99 0.78 18.17
C TYR A 244 7.73 0.06 16.85
N PHE A 245 7.23 0.78 15.83
CA PHE A 245 6.97 0.22 14.51
C PHE A 245 8.21 0.20 13.61
N ILE A 246 9.26 0.97 13.92
CA ILE A 246 10.47 1.02 13.12
C ILE A 246 11.21 -0.32 13.24
N GLY A 247 11.73 -0.81 12.12
CA GLY A 247 12.40 -2.10 12.02
C GLY A 247 11.51 -3.21 11.47
N LYS A 248 11.96 -4.45 11.68
CA LYS A 248 11.37 -5.66 11.10
C LYS A 248 10.39 -6.30 12.09
N HIS A 249 9.10 -6.29 11.76
CA HIS A 249 8.04 -6.81 12.63
C HIS A 249 7.09 -7.70 11.84
N ASP A 250 6.41 -8.61 12.55
CA ASP A 250 5.27 -9.36 12.02
C ASP A 250 4.01 -8.48 12.10
N PHE A 251 3.41 -8.18 10.95
CA PHE A 251 2.22 -7.36 10.85
C PHE A 251 0.93 -8.18 10.68
N SER A 252 0.88 -9.45 11.10
CA SER A 252 -0.32 -10.31 10.96
C SER A 252 -1.56 -9.73 11.66
N ALA A 253 -1.38 -9.09 12.82
CA ALA A 253 -2.45 -8.36 13.51
C ALA A 253 -2.99 -7.18 12.67
N PHE A 254 -2.24 -6.77 11.65
CA PHE A 254 -2.58 -5.69 10.74
C PHE A 254 -3.11 -6.14 9.37
N VAL A 255 -3.46 -7.42 9.21
CA VAL A 255 -3.99 -7.97 7.95
C VAL A 255 -5.50 -8.15 8.06
N ASN A 256 -6.22 -7.78 6.99
CA ASN A 256 -7.67 -7.99 6.94
C ASN A 256 -7.96 -9.51 6.95
N ALA A 257 -8.65 -9.96 8.00
CA ALA A 257 -9.00 -11.36 8.24
C ALA A 257 -9.82 -12.00 7.12
N SER A 258 -10.49 -11.19 6.27
CA SER A 258 -11.28 -11.70 5.15
C SER A 258 -10.45 -12.13 3.93
N ARG A 259 -9.13 -11.91 3.90
CA ARG A 259 -8.26 -12.39 2.81
C ARG A 259 -7.81 -13.83 3.08
N ASN A 260 -8.55 -14.80 2.52
CA ASN A 260 -8.16 -16.22 2.48
C ASN A 260 -7.07 -16.56 1.44
N ASP A 261 -6.49 -15.55 0.78
CA ASP A 261 -5.52 -15.77 -0.30
C ASP A 261 -4.09 -15.87 0.24
N ARG A 262 -3.61 -17.12 0.31
CA ARG A 262 -2.20 -17.58 0.32
C ARG A 262 -1.21 -16.68 1.06
N VAL A 263 -0.90 -17.09 2.30
CA VAL A 263 0.25 -16.74 3.16
C VAL A 263 1.30 -15.84 2.46
N LEU A 264 1.02 -14.54 2.43
CA LEU A 264 2.05 -13.54 2.19
C LEU A 264 2.86 -13.45 3.47
N ASN A 265 4.19 -13.42 3.36
CA ASN A 265 5.06 -13.16 4.49
C ASN A 265 4.58 -11.86 5.19
N PRO A 266 4.01 -11.91 6.41
CA PRO A 266 3.44 -10.75 7.08
C PRO A 266 4.55 -9.84 7.63
N VAL A 267 5.78 -10.32 7.64
CA VAL A 267 6.93 -9.57 8.12
C VAL A 267 7.25 -8.43 7.16
N LYS A 268 7.32 -7.21 7.70
CA LYS A 268 7.68 -5.99 6.95
C LYS A 268 8.76 -5.25 7.71
N ASN A 269 9.56 -4.48 6.97
CA ASN A 269 10.53 -3.57 7.54
C ASN A 269 10.07 -2.13 7.32
N ILE A 270 9.84 -1.41 8.41
CA ILE A 270 9.54 0.03 8.38
C ILE A 270 10.84 0.78 8.62
N PHE A 271 11.26 1.58 7.65
CA PHE A 271 12.50 2.35 7.73
C PHE A 271 12.32 3.66 8.49
N ARG A 272 11.10 4.18 8.46
CA ARG A 272 10.75 5.49 9.00
C ARG A 272 9.27 5.52 9.31
N PHE A 273 8.92 6.03 10.49
CA PHE A 273 7.56 6.30 10.93
C PHE A 273 7.57 7.63 11.68
N ASP A 274 7.20 8.71 11.00
CA ASP A 274 7.13 10.03 11.65
C ASP A 274 5.70 10.39 12.01
N VAL A 275 5.54 11.12 13.12
CA VAL A 275 4.32 11.86 13.44
C VAL A 275 4.68 13.34 13.53
N ILE A 276 4.26 14.09 12.54
CA ILE A 276 4.55 15.52 12.41
C ILE A 276 3.31 16.31 12.76
N GLU A 277 3.45 17.24 13.69
CA GLU A 277 2.41 18.23 13.97
C GLU A 277 2.65 19.45 13.09
N LEU A 278 1.71 19.75 12.21
CA LEU A 278 1.75 20.96 11.41
C LEU A 278 0.91 22.01 12.11
N LEU A 279 1.60 22.99 12.69
CA LEU A 279 0.99 24.23 13.17
C LEU A 279 0.96 25.20 12.00
N PHE A 280 -0.23 25.60 11.57
CA PHE A 280 -0.35 26.77 10.69
C PHE A 280 -0.15 28.02 11.56
N CYS A 281 0.88 28.81 11.27
CA CYS A 281 0.89 30.21 11.72
C CYS A 281 -0.30 30.90 11.04
N SER A 282 -1.20 31.43 11.86
CA SER A 282 -2.27 32.35 11.48
C SER A 282 -1.70 33.65 10.92
#